data_AF-A0A2M7N340-F1
#
_entry.id   AF-A0A2M7N340-F1
#
_cell.length_a   1.000
_cell.length_b   1.000
_cell.length_c   1.000
_cell.angle_alpha   90.00
_cell.angle_beta   90.00
_cell.angle_gamma   90.00
#
_symmetry.space_group_name_H-M   'P 1'
#
loop_
_entity.id
_entity.type
_entity.pdbx_description
1 polymer ?
#
loop_
_entity_poly.entity_id
_entity_poly.type
_entity_poly.pdbx_seq_one_letter_code
_entity_poly.pdbx_strand_id
1 'polypeptide(L)'
;MEFLKILPLRGPNIWTYRPVLEVWLDIGALEDSPSNTLPGFYERLTAWLPTLAEHRCGIGERGGFLLRLREGTWPGHILEHITIELQNLAGMQSGFGKTRSTSVRGVYKVVVRSRNETVTRAALQEARELMLAAMQDRPFEVAAAVARLHEMVDSLCLGPSTACIVDAATGRGIPSIRLSEGNLVQLGYGARQHRIWTAETDQTSAIAEGISRDKDLSKTLLQACGVPVPEGRIVDSAADAWEAAEDIGLPVVVKPSDGNHGRGVSTELMTRAEVEAAYKLADEEGSEVIVERFVRGDEHRLLVIGGRLAAAARGESVSLLADGSLTIRQLIEQQINSDPRRGEAEEFPLDAIRIDDNASAQFEISRQGYSADSIPAAGTSVLIQRTGNVAFDVTERVHPEVAATVELAARIVGLDI
;
A
#
# COMPACT_ATOMS: atom_id res chain seq x y z
N MET A 1 9.49 -2.81 -36.35
CA MET A 1 8.48 -3.44 -35.50
C MET A 1 7.37 -2.45 -35.21
N GLU A 2 6.14 -2.76 -35.59
CA GLU A 2 4.99 -1.84 -35.59
C GLU A 2 3.74 -2.51 -35.02
N PHE A 3 2.93 -1.75 -34.27
CA PHE A 3 1.63 -2.19 -33.80
C PHE A 3 0.57 -1.87 -34.85
N LEU A 4 0.12 -2.88 -35.58
CA LEU A 4 -0.90 -2.74 -36.62
C LEU A 4 -2.30 -2.53 -36.02
N LYS A 5 -2.57 -3.16 -34.87
CA LYS A 5 -3.86 -3.13 -34.21
C LYS A 5 -3.72 -3.41 -32.72
N ILE A 6 -4.46 -2.69 -31.89
CA ILE A 6 -4.54 -2.95 -30.45
C ILE A 6 -6.00 -3.05 -30.03
N LEU A 7 -6.41 -4.21 -29.54
CA LEU A 7 -7.78 -4.59 -29.21
C LEU A 7 -7.89 -4.89 -27.71
N PRO A 8 -8.59 -4.04 -26.92
CA PRO A 8 -8.93 -4.35 -25.55
C PRO A 8 -10.12 -5.32 -25.52
N LEU A 9 -9.95 -6.49 -24.93
CA LEU A 9 -10.99 -7.49 -24.75
C LEU A 9 -11.38 -7.52 -23.26
N ARG A 10 -12.50 -6.88 -22.91
CA ARG A 10 -12.87 -6.53 -21.51
C ARG A 10 -13.56 -7.64 -20.70
N GLY A 11 -13.76 -8.81 -21.28
CA GLY A 11 -14.47 -9.93 -20.64
C GLY A 11 -14.07 -11.27 -21.25
N PRO A 12 -14.86 -12.34 -21.06
CA PRO A 12 -14.61 -13.62 -21.68
C PRO A 12 -14.40 -13.51 -23.19
N ASN A 13 -13.30 -14.06 -23.67
CA ASN A 13 -12.84 -13.92 -25.05
C ASN A 13 -12.15 -15.20 -25.53
N ILE A 14 -11.70 -15.20 -26.79
CA ILE A 14 -11.10 -16.36 -27.45
C ILE A 14 -9.81 -16.86 -26.77
N TRP A 15 -9.16 -16.05 -25.94
CA TRP A 15 -7.90 -16.37 -25.28
C TRP A 15 -8.09 -16.85 -23.85
N THR A 16 -9.02 -16.23 -23.11
CA THR A 16 -9.27 -16.48 -21.69
C THR A 16 -10.59 -15.86 -21.22
N TYR A 17 -11.06 -16.23 -20.03
CA TYR A 17 -12.24 -15.65 -19.37
C TYR A 17 -11.99 -14.28 -18.74
N ARG A 18 -10.73 -13.81 -18.76
CA ARG A 18 -10.28 -12.57 -18.12
C ARG A 18 -9.99 -11.47 -19.15
N PRO A 19 -9.99 -10.18 -18.75
CA PRO A 19 -9.62 -9.11 -19.66
C PRO A 19 -8.18 -9.23 -20.16
N VAL A 20 -7.99 -8.99 -21.46
CA VAL A 20 -6.68 -9.02 -22.14
C VAL A 20 -6.54 -7.88 -23.14
N LEU A 21 -5.30 -7.54 -23.47
CA LEU A 21 -4.96 -6.70 -24.61
C LEU A 21 -4.43 -7.61 -25.73
N GLU A 22 -5.14 -7.69 -26.86
CA GLU A 22 -4.65 -8.35 -28.09
C GLU A 22 -4.00 -7.33 -29.01
N VAL A 23 -2.75 -7.57 -29.39
CA VAL A 23 -1.93 -6.69 -30.23
C VAL A 23 -1.55 -7.44 -31.48
N TRP A 24 -1.79 -6.84 -32.65
CA TRP A 24 -1.26 -7.32 -33.91
C TRP A 24 0.07 -6.62 -34.17
N LEU A 25 1.13 -7.40 -34.15
CA LEU A 25 2.52 -6.94 -34.22
C LEU A 25 3.12 -7.35 -35.56
N ASP A 26 3.57 -6.39 -36.34
CA ASP A 26 4.46 -6.63 -37.47
C ASP A 26 5.91 -6.51 -37.00
N ILE A 27 6.65 -7.62 -37.07
CA ILE A 27 8.07 -7.65 -36.67
C ILE A 27 9.02 -7.35 -37.84
N GLY A 28 8.51 -7.26 -39.07
CA GLY A 28 9.25 -6.92 -40.28
C GLY A 28 10.45 -7.83 -40.51
N ALA A 29 11.61 -7.24 -40.80
CA ALA A 29 12.86 -7.97 -41.06
C ALA A 29 13.35 -8.84 -39.89
N LEU A 30 12.84 -8.62 -38.67
CA LEU A 30 13.18 -9.45 -37.51
C LEU A 30 12.60 -10.86 -37.58
N GLU A 31 11.69 -11.14 -38.52
CA GLU A 31 11.22 -12.51 -38.81
C GLU A 31 12.39 -13.45 -39.15
N ASP A 32 13.42 -12.90 -39.80
CA ASP A 32 14.64 -13.60 -40.23
C ASP A 32 15.78 -13.50 -39.21
N SER A 33 15.53 -12.94 -38.02
CA SER A 33 16.54 -12.69 -36.98
C SER A 33 16.00 -13.02 -35.59
N PRO A 34 15.85 -14.32 -35.25
CA PRO A 34 15.42 -14.75 -33.93
C PRO A 34 16.42 -14.32 -32.84
N SER A 35 16.00 -14.35 -31.58
CA SER A 35 16.79 -13.80 -30.46
C SER A 35 18.23 -14.31 -30.34
N ASN A 36 18.48 -15.56 -30.71
CA ASN A 36 19.80 -16.20 -30.64
C ASN A 36 20.76 -15.75 -31.77
N THR A 37 20.28 -15.05 -32.79
CA THR A 37 21.12 -14.45 -33.84
C THR A 37 21.50 -13.00 -33.54
N LEU A 38 21.00 -12.42 -32.45
CA LEU A 38 21.22 -11.02 -32.08
C LEU A 38 22.36 -10.91 -31.05
N PRO A 39 23.54 -10.37 -31.40
CA PRO A 39 24.69 -10.35 -30.51
C PRO A 39 24.44 -9.57 -29.21
N GLY A 40 24.74 -10.19 -28.06
CA GLY A 40 24.62 -9.58 -26.73
C GLY A 40 23.19 -9.33 -26.24
N PHE A 41 22.18 -9.70 -27.03
CA PHE A 41 20.78 -9.41 -26.72
C PHE A 41 20.30 -10.15 -25.47
N TYR A 42 20.69 -11.41 -25.32
CA TYR A 42 20.35 -12.24 -24.15
C TYR A 42 20.94 -11.64 -22.87
N GLU A 43 22.22 -11.28 -22.89
CA GLU A 43 22.95 -10.73 -21.74
C GLU A 43 22.37 -9.39 -21.30
N ARG A 44 22.07 -8.49 -22.25
CA ARG A 44 21.47 -7.20 -21.94
C ARG A 44 20.07 -7.34 -21.34
N LEU A 45 19.20 -8.15 -21.97
CA LEU A 45 17.83 -8.30 -21.50
C LEU A 45 17.77 -8.94 -20.10
N THR A 46 18.60 -9.95 -19.84
CA THR A 46 18.63 -10.63 -18.53
C THR A 46 19.30 -9.79 -17.44
N ALA A 47 20.27 -8.93 -17.79
CA ALA A 47 20.82 -7.96 -16.85
C ALA A 47 19.81 -6.87 -16.48
N TRP A 48 19.01 -6.41 -17.44
CA TRP A 48 17.99 -5.37 -17.24
C TRP A 48 16.74 -5.86 -16.51
N LEU A 49 16.34 -7.11 -16.75
CA LEU A 49 15.13 -7.72 -16.17
C LEU A 49 15.47 -9.10 -15.57
N PRO A 50 16.20 -9.16 -14.43
CA PRO A 50 16.68 -10.41 -13.86
C PRO A 50 15.54 -11.35 -13.42
N THR A 51 14.39 -10.78 -13.04
CA THR A 51 13.18 -11.49 -12.61
C THR A 51 12.45 -12.21 -13.74
N LEU A 52 12.83 -12.00 -15.02
CA LEU A 52 12.42 -12.87 -16.14
C LEU A 52 12.79 -14.34 -15.91
N ALA A 53 13.72 -14.64 -15.00
CA ALA A 53 14.02 -15.99 -14.54
C ALA A 53 12.79 -16.71 -13.95
N GLU A 54 11.76 -16.00 -13.49
CA GLU A 54 10.53 -16.62 -12.98
C GLU A 54 9.56 -17.05 -14.10
N HIS A 55 9.77 -16.59 -15.33
CA HIS A 55 8.87 -16.85 -16.46
C HIS A 55 9.04 -18.26 -17.02
N ARG A 56 7.92 -19.00 -17.09
CA ARG A 56 7.92 -20.44 -17.42
C ARG A 56 7.66 -20.80 -18.89
N CYS A 57 7.01 -19.90 -19.63
CA CYS A 57 6.55 -20.08 -21.02
C CYS A 57 5.98 -21.49 -21.34
N GLY A 58 6.04 -21.95 -22.59
CA GLY A 58 5.58 -23.29 -22.98
C GLY A 58 6.40 -24.47 -22.41
N ILE A 59 7.52 -24.20 -21.73
CA ILE A 59 8.37 -25.22 -21.09
C ILE A 59 7.80 -25.62 -19.71
N GLY A 60 7.12 -24.71 -19.02
CA GLY A 60 6.40 -25.00 -17.78
C GLY A 60 7.25 -24.95 -16.51
N GLU A 61 8.55 -24.66 -16.63
CA GLU A 61 9.51 -24.62 -15.52
C GLU A 61 10.10 -23.23 -15.32
N ARG A 62 10.56 -22.92 -14.11
CA ARG A 62 11.27 -21.65 -13.82
C ARG A 62 12.45 -21.47 -14.79
N GLY A 63 12.58 -20.29 -15.38
CA GLY A 63 13.60 -19.98 -16.38
C GLY A 63 13.29 -20.48 -17.80
N GLY A 64 12.13 -21.10 -18.03
CA GLY A 64 11.73 -21.63 -19.34
C GLY A 64 11.70 -20.56 -20.44
N PHE A 65 11.34 -19.32 -20.12
CA PHE A 65 11.44 -18.22 -21.09
C PHE A 65 12.89 -17.91 -21.48
N LEU A 66 13.82 -17.85 -20.50
CA LEU A 66 15.23 -17.57 -20.76
C LEU A 66 15.87 -18.67 -21.61
N LEU A 67 15.47 -19.93 -21.42
CA LEU A 67 15.89 -21.03 -22.29
C LEU A 67 15.46 -20.80 -23.75
N ARG A 68 14.17 -20.46 -23.99
CA ARG A 68 13.68 -20.11 -25.33
C ARG A 68 14.37 -18.89 -25.93
N LEU A 69 14.67 -17.90 -25.09
CA LEU A 69 15.40 -16.70 -25.51
C LEU A 69 16.80 -17.05 -26.02
N ARG A 70 17.49 -17.99 -25.35
CA ARG A 70 18.82 -18.47 -25.74
C ARG A 70 18.79 -19.40 -26.95
N GLU A 71 17.79 -20.26 -27.06
CA GLU A 71 17.62 -21.18 -28.19
C GLU A 71 17.16 -20.49 -29.47
N GLY A 72 16.50 -19.33 -29.35
CA GLY A 72 15.96 -18.56 -30.46
C GLY A 72 14.44 -18.51 -30.41
N THR A 73 13.91 -17.30 -30.22
CA THR A 73 12.48 -17.01 -30.30
C THR A 73 12.24 -15.65 -30.96
N TRP A 74 11.01 -15.42 -31.43
CA TRP A 74 10.64 -14.22 -32.18
C TRP A 74 10.24 -13.05 -31.29
N PRO A 75 10.42 -11.79 -31.77
CA PRO A 75 10.07 -10.57 -31.05
C PRO A 75 8.66 -10.53 -30.47
N GLY A 76 7.66 -11.15 -31.10
CA GLY A 76 6.30 -11.20 -30.54
C GLY A 76 6.24 -11.90 -29.18
N HIS A 77 6.91 -13.06 -29.06
CA HIS A 77 6.95 -13.82 -27.80
C HIS A 77 7.82 -13.13 -26.74
N ILE A 78 8.86 -12.40 -27.18
CA ILE A 78 9.71 -11.63 -26.27
C ILE A 78 8.94 -10.43 -25.72
N LEU A 79 8.25 -9.69 -26.60
CA LEU A 79 7.41 -8.54 -26.24
C LEU A 79 6.33 -8.94 -25.24
N GLU A 80 5.69 -10.10 -25.42
CA GLU A 80 4.74 -10.67 -24.47
C GLU A 80 5.32 -10.75 -23.05
N HIS A 81 6.49 -11.39 -22.91
CA HIS A 81 7.11 -11.60 -21.62
C HIS A 81 7.66 -10.31 -20.99
N ILE A 82 8.25 -9.41 -21.78
CA ILE A 82 8.71 -8.10 -21.27
C ILE A 82 7.51 -7.26 -20.80
N THR A 83 6.39 -7.28 -21.55
CA THR A 83 5.19 -6.53 -21.14
C THR A 83 4.62 -7.07 -19.82
N ILE A 84 4.58 -8.40 -19.65
CA ILE A 84 4.16 -9.02 -18.38
C ILE A 84 5.12 -8.64 -17.25
N GLU A 85 6.42 -8.69 -17.50
CA GLU A 85 7.45 -8.35 -16.53
C GLU A 85 7.33 -6.90 -16.04
N LEU A 86 7.23 -5.95 -16.96
CA LEU A 86 7.07 -4.53 -16.61
C LEU A 86 5.77 -4.26 -15.83
N GLN A 87 4.68 -4.96 -16.14
CA GLN A 87 3.45 -4.86 -15.36
C GLN A 87 3.64 -5.40 -13.93
N ASN A 88 4.36 -6.52 -13.78
CA ASN A 88 4.62 -7.12 -12.47
C ASN A 88 5.53 -6.24 -11.61
N LEU A 89 6.61 -5.70 -12.20
CA LEU A 89 7.52 -4.77 -11.53
C LEU A 89 6.82 -3.47 -11.13
N ALA A 90 5.79 -3.05 -11.86
CA ALA A 90 4.98 -1.88 -11.53
C ALA A 90 3.87 -2.16 -10.48
N GLY A 91 3.77 -3.38 -9.95
CA GLY A 91 2.75 -3.77 -8.96
C GLY A 91 1.44 -4.32 -9.56
N MET A 92 1.28 -4.33 -10.89
CA MET A 92 0.10 -4.88 -11.56
C MET A 92 0.27 -6.37 -11.90
N GLN A 93 0.13 -7.22 -10.87
CA GLN A 93 0.37 -8.66 -10.95
C GLN A 93 -0.42 -9.37 -12.08
N SER A 94 0.33 -9.94 -13.02
CA SER A 94 -0.11 -10.59 -14.24
C SER A 94 0.78 -11.80 -14.56
N GLY A 95 0.18 -12.83 -15.16
CA GLY A 95 0.92 -14.07 -15.51
C GLY A 95 0.40 -14.78 -16.75
N PHE A 96 -0.54 -14.17 -17.47
CA PHE A 96 -1.09 -14.75 -18.69
C PHE A 96 -0.62 -13.95 -19.89
N GLY A 97 0.05 -14.65 -20.80
CA GLY A 97 0.44 -14.18 -22.12
C GLY A 97 0.23 -15.27 -23.16
N LYS A 98 0.03 -14.88 -24.41
CA LYS A 98 0.03 -15.79 -25.54
C LYS A 98 0.39 -15.10 -26.84
N THR A 99 1.37 -15.65 -27.55
CA THR A 99 1.75 -15.19 -28.88
C THR A 99 1.42 -16.24 -29.93
N ARG A 100 0.80 -15.84 -31.04
CA ARG A 100 0.47 -16.71 -32.17
C ARG A 100 0.75 -16.01 -33.50
N SER A 101 1.36 -16.72 -34.45
CA SER A 101 1.50 -16.21 -35.82
C SER A 101 0.14 -16.06 -36.49
N THR A 102 0.06 -15.16 -37.46
CA THR A 102 -1.10 -15.03 -38.34
C THR A 102 -0.84 -15.73 -39.68
N SER A 103 -1.78 -15.63 -40.62
CA SER A 103 -1.57 -16.07 -42.00
C SER A 103 -0.58 -15.20 -42.78
N VAL A 104 -0.21 -14.03 -42.25
CA VAL A 104 0.77 -13.13 -42.86
C VAL A 104 2.12 -13.32 -42.16
N ARG A 105 3.16 -13.65 -42.93
CA ARG A 105 4.53 -13.83 -42.44
C ARG A 105 5.02 -12.55 -41.74
N GLY A 106 5.68 -12.69 -40.60
CA GLY A 106 6.15 -11.55 -39.80
C GLY A 106 5.07 -10.85 -38.98
N VAL A 107 3.80 -11.27 -39.07
CA VAL A 107 2.70 -10.69 -38.31
C VAL A 107 2.19 -11.67 -37.25
N TYR A 108 2.20 -11.22 -36.00
CA TYR A 108 1.86 -12.00 -34.81
C TYR A 108 0.72 -11.35 -34.03
N LYS A 109 -0.13 -12.15 -33.41
CA LYS A 109 -1.01 -11.74 -32.32
C LYS A 109 -0.28 -11.96 -31.01
N VAL A 110 0.01 -10.87 -30.29
CA VAL A 110 0.57 -10.87 -28.94
C VAL A 110 -0.57 -10.53 -27.98
N VAL A 111 -0.80 -11.41 -27.00
CA VAL A 111 -1.88 -11.25 -26.04
C VAL A 111 -1.27 -11.20 -24.65
N VAL A 112 -1.64 -10.20 -23.87
CA VAL A 112 -1.24 -10.07 -22.46
C VAL A 112 -2.47 -9.80 -21.60
N ARG A 113 -2.50 -10.36 -20.38
CA ARG A 113 -3.56 -10.02 -19.42
C ARG A 113 -3.47 -8.54 -19.07
N SER A 114 -4.64 -7.89 -19.06
CA SER A 114 -4.78 -6.47 -18.81
C SER A 114 -5.75 -6.24 -17.65
N ARG A 115 -5.23 -5.90 -16.46
CA ARG A 115 -6.08 -5.49 -15.33
C ARG A 115 -6.56 -4.05 -15.49
N ASN A 116 -5.74 -3.19 -16.11
CA ASN A 116 -6.10 -1.85 -16.53
C ASN A 116 -5.58 -1.62 -17.97
N GLU A 117 -6.48 -1.18 -18.87
CA GLU A 117 -6.16 -1.02 -20.30
C GLU A 117 -5.05 0.02 -20.53
N THR A 118 -5.12 1.17 -19.86
CA THR A 118 -4.18 2.28 -20.03
C THR A 118 -2.79 1.90 -19.56
N VAL A 119 -2.68 1.27 -18.38
CA VAL A 119 -1.41 0.76 -17.85
C VAL A 119 -0.82 -0.31 -18.76
N THR A 120 -1.61 -1.28 -19.22
CA THR A 120 -1.12 -2.34 -20.13
C THR A 120 -0.64 -1.78 -21.46
N ARG A 121 -1.30 -0.74 -22.02
CA ARG A 121 -0.85 -0.07 -23.25
C ARG A 121 0.49 0.64 -23.05
N ALA A 122 0.66 1.34 -21.93
CA ALA A 122 1.92 1.99 -21.58
C ALA A 122 3.04 0.95 -21.40
N ALA A 123 2.77 -0.13 -20.65
CA ALA A 123 3.73 -1.21 -20.45
C ALA A 123 4.13 -1.89 -21.77
N LEU A 124 3.19 -2.07 -22.70
CA LEU A 124 3.46 -2.61 -24.04
C LEU A 124 4.40 -1.69 -24.85
N GLN A 125 4.21 -0.37 -24.75
CA GLN A 125 5.04 0.61 -25.45
C GLN A 125 6.46 0.63 -24.85
N GLU A 126 6.58 0.69 -23.52
CA GLU A 126 7.86 0.61 -22.80
C GLU A 126 8.58 -0.71 -23.11
N ALA A 127 7.86 -1.83 -23.15
CA ALA A 127 8.40 -3.14 -23.51
C ALA A 127 8.97 -3.17 -24.94
N ARG A 128 8.30 -2.50 -25.89
CA ARG A 128 8.79 -2.34 -27.26
C ARG A 128 10.07 -1.53 -27.31
N GLU A 129 10.12 -0.38 -26.62
CA GLU A 129 11.31 0.47 -26.61
C GLU A 129 12.49 -0.22 -25.92
N LEU A 130 12.25 -0.89 -24.78
CA LEU A 130 13.25 -1.69 -24.07
C LEU A 130 13.80 -2.79 -24.97
N MET A 131 12.92 -3.57 -25.62
CA MET A 131 13.35 -4.64 -26.51
C MET A 131 14.19 -4.10 -27.69
N LEU A 132 13.75 -3.02 -28.35
CA LEU A 132 14.50 -2.43 -29.45
C LEU A 132 15.85 -1.86 -28.99
N ALA A 133 15.91 -1.23 -27.82
CA ALA A 133 17.16 -0.76 -27.23
C ALA A 133 18.11 -1.93 -26.94
N ALA A 134 17.61 -3.01 -26.36
CA ALA A 134 18.38 -4.23 -26.12
C ALA A 134 18.86 -4.87 -27.43
N MET A 135 18.06 -4.87 -28.50
CA MET A 135 18.48 -5.43 -29.80
C MET A 135 19.55 -4.57 -30.49
N GLN A 136 19.52 -3.26 -30.28
CA GLN A 136 20.39 -2.28 -30.94
C GLN A 136 21.59 -1.84 -30.09
N ASP A 137 21.79 -2.45 -28.92
CA ASP A 137 22.86 -2.08 -27.98
C ASP A 137 22.80 -0.60 -27.56
N ARG A 138 21.59 -0.08 -27.34
CA ARG A 138 21.34 1.28 -26.82
C ARG A 138 20.99 1.20 -25.33
N PRO A 139 21.36 2.18 -24.50
CA PRO A 139 20.95 2.20 -23.09
C PRO A 139 19.44 2.34 -22.94
N PHE A 140 18.90 1.79 -21.84
CA PHE A 140 17.49 1.91 -21.46
C PHE A 140 17.35 1.98 -19.93
N GLU A 141 16.65 2.99 -19.43
CA GLU A 141 16.44 3.21 -17.99
C GLU A 141 15.22 2.42 -17.49
N VAL A 142 15.41 1.13 -17.17
CA VAL A 142 14.33 0.25 -16.70
C VAL A 142 13.65 0.80 -15.44
N ALA A 143 14.44 1.27 -14.47
CA ALA A 143 13.90 1.81 -13.22
C ALA A 143 12.96 3.00 -13.46
N ALA A 144 13.33 3.90 -14.38
CA ALA A 144 12.48 5.04 -14.73
C ALA A 144 11.19 4.62 -15.45
N ALA A 145 11.26 3.61 -16.32
CA ALA A 145 10.08 3.05 -16.97
C ALA A 145 9.12 2.38 -15.97
N VAL A 146 9.67 1.59 -15.05
CA VAL A 146 8.89 0.95 -13.97
C VAL A 146 8.26 2.01 -13.06
N ALA A 147 9.00 3.05 -12.65
CA ALA A 147 8.48 4.13 -11.81
C ALA A 147 7.28 4.85 -12.46
N ARG A 148 7.36 5.17 -13.77
CA ARG A 148 6.22 5.75 -14.50
C ARG A 148 5.01 4.82 -14.52
N LEU A 149 5.23 3.53 -14.77
CA LEU A 149 4.15 2.55 -14.79
C LEU A 149 3.54 2.35 -13.39
N HIS A 150 4.36 2.39 -12.35
CA HIS A 150 3.92 2.29 -10.96
C HIS A 150 3.00 3.46 -10.57
N GLU A 151 3.40 4.70 -10.87
CA GLU A 151 2.54 5.88 -10.66
C GLU A 151 1.18 5.75 -11.38
N MET A 152 1.18 5.19 -12.59
CA MET A 152 -0.06 4.90 -13.30
C MET A 152 -0.88 3.79 -12.64
N VAL A 153 -0.23 2.77 -12.06
CA VAL A 153 -0.91 1.70 -11.32
C VAL A 153 -1.59 2.28 -10.09
N ASP A 154 -0.89 3.07 -9.29
CA ASP A 154 -1.43 3.68 -8.07
C ASP A 154 -2.62 4.58 -8.38
N SER A 155 -2.54 5.35 -9.46
CA SER A 155 -3.61 6.25 -9.89
C SER A 155 -4.81 5.53 -10.50
N LEU A 156 -4.59 4.50 -11.32
CA LEU A 156 -5.63 3.93 -12.20
C LEU A 156 -6.13 2.54 -11.77
N CYS A 157 -5.42 1.83 -10.90
CA CYS A 157 -5.85 0.52 -10.42
C CYS A 157 -6.71 0.64 -9.15
N LEU A 158 -7.14 -0.50 -8.62
CA LEU A 158 -7.83 -0.56 -7.34
C LEU A 158 -6.80 -0.44 -6.23
N GLY A 159 -7.12 0.32 -5.18
CA GLY A 159 -6.29 0.41 -3.98
C GLY A 159 -6.16 -0.95 -3.28
N PRO A 160 -5.16 -1.13 -2.40
CA PRO A 160 -4.75 -2.43 -1.87
C PRO A 160 -5.90 -3.18 -1.16
N SER A 161 -6.66 -2.51 -0.30
CA SER A 161 -7.79 -3.12 0.41
C SER A 161 -8.88 -3.63 -0.56
N THR A 162 -9.27 -2.80 -1.53
CA THR A 162 -10.27 -3.16 -2.55
C THR A 162 -9.76 -4.30 -3.44
N ALA A 163 -8.49 -4.24 -3.85
CA ALA A 163 -7.85 -5.25 -4.68
C ALA A 163 -7.84 -6.61 -3.98
N CYS A 164 -7.53 -6.67 -2.69
CA CYS A 164 -7.59 -7.90 -1.89
C CYS A 164 -8.99 -8.53 -1.88
N ILE A 165 -10.05 -7.72 -1.68
CA ILE A 165 -11.43 -8.21 -1.69
C ILE A 165 -11.80 -8.73 -3.10
N VAL A 166 -11.43 -8.00 -4.15
CA VAL A 166 -11.71 -8.39 -5.55
C VAL A 166 -10.95 -9.64 -5.98
N ASP A 167 -9.69 -9.79 -5.56
CA ASP A 167 -8.89 -10.98 -5.86
C ASP A 167 -9.45 -12.20 -5.10
N ALA A 168 -9.92 -12.03 -3.85
CA ALA A 168 -10.63 -13.08 -3.11
C ALA A 168 -11.96 -13.48 -3.78
N ALA A 169 -12.74 -12.50 -4.26
CA ALA A 169 -13.95 -12.74 -5.04
C ALA A 169 -13.65 -13.52 -6.33
N THR A 170 -12.62 -13.10 -7.06
CA THR A 170 -12.15 -13.78 -8.28
C THR A 170 -11.74 -15.22 -8.00
N GLY A 171 -11.02 -15.47 -6.90
CA GLY A 171 -10.63 -16.82 -6.47
C GLY A 171 -11.82 -17.73 -6.16
N ARG A 172 -12.95 -17.15 -5.76
CA ARG A 172 -14.22 -17.87 -5.51
C ARG A 172 -15.14 -17.93 -6.74
N GLY A 173 -14.69 -17.42 -7.89
CA GLY A 173 -15.52 -17.34 -9.10
C GLY A 173 -16.67 -16.33 -9.00
N ILE A 174 -16.59 -15.38 -8.06
CA ILE A 174 -17.54 -14.28 -7.92
C ILE A 174 -17.11 -13.17 -8.89
N PRO A 175 -17.97 -12.77 -9.83
CA PRO A 175 -17.66 -11.72 -10.79
C PRO A 175 -17.61 -10.36 -10.09
N SER A 176 -16.70 -9.50 -10.54
CA SER A 176 -16.55 -8.14 -10.02
C SER A 176 -16.63 -7.11 -11.15
N ILE A 177 -17.29 -5.98 -10.91
CA ILE A 177 -17.41 -4.86 -11.86
C ILE A 177 -17.01 -3.58 -11.12
N ARG A 178 -15.96 -2.90 -11.60
CA ARG A 178 -15.61 -1.57 -11.09
C ARG A 178 -16.64 -0.56 -11.63
N LEU A 179 -17.28 0.19 -10.74
CA LEU A 179 -18.38 1.10 -11.07
C LEU A 179 -17.97 2.58 -11.16
N SER A 180 -16.77 2.92 -10.68
CA SER A 180 -16.21 4.28 -10.75
C SER A 180 -14.72 4.25 -11.12
N GLU A 181 -14.14 5.43 -11.34
CA GLU A 181 -12.68 5.56 -11.46
C GLU A 181 -11.98 5.32 -10.12
N GLY A 182 -12.70 5.37 -9.00
CA GLY A 182 -12.19 5.06 -7.66
C GLY A 182 -12.40 3.59 -7.24
N ASN A 183 -12.57 3.38 -5.95
CA ASN A 183 -12.63 2.06 -5.32
C ASN A 183 -14.06 1.47 -5.15
N LEU A 184 -15.03 1.97 -5.91
CA LEU A 184 -16.40 1.43 -5.88
C LEU A 184 -16.50 0.20 -6.80
N VAL A 185 -16.80 -0.95 -6.21
CA VAL A 185 -16.88 -2.23 -6.91
C VAL A 185 -18.19 -2.94 -6.58
N GLN A 186 -18.83 -3.50 -7.60
CA GLN A 186 -19.90 -4.46 -7.46
C GLN A 186 -19.34 -5.88 -7.50
N LEU A 187 -19.79 -6.73 -6.58
CA LEU A 187 -19.54 -8.16 -6.55
C LEU A 187 -20.85 -8.90 -6.89
N GLY A 188 -20.81 -9.89 -7.79
CA GLY A 188 -22.00 -10.64 -8.19
C GLY A 188 -22.95 -9.91 -9.15
N TYR A 189 -24.12 -10.51 -9.37
CA TYR A 189 -25.14 -10.03 -10.32
C TYR A 189 -26.56 -10.11 -9.74
N GLY A 190 -27.44 -9.23 -10.25
CA GLY A 190 -28.87 -9.26 -9.98
C GLY A 190 -29.21 -9.10 -8.50
N ALA A 191 -30.19 -9.87 -8.01
CA ALA A 191 -30.65 -9.80 -6.62
C ALA A 191 -29.61 -10.30 -5.57
N ARG A 192 -28.48 -10.88 -6.02
CA ARG A 192 -27.38 -11.34 -5.16
C ARG A 192 -26.11 -10.50 -5.34
N GLN A 193 -26.23 -9.33 -5.97
CA GLN A 193 -25.10 -8.41 -6.08
C GLN A 193 -24.88 -7.71 -4.73
N HIS A 194 -23.61 -7.49 -4.42
CA HIS A 194 -23.18 -6.65 -3.31
C HIS A 194 -22.29 -5.52 -3.80
N ARG A 195 -22.18 -4.45 -3.03
CA ARG A 195 -21.24 -3.35 -3.32
C ARG A 195 -20.27 -3.16 -2.19
N ILE A 196 -19.04 -2.83 -2.57
CA ILE A 196 -18.02 -2.36 -1.67
C ILE A 196 -17.49 -1.02 -2.16
N TRP A 197 -17.16 -0.15 -1.23
CA TRP A 197 -16.40 1.06 -1.51
C TRP A 197 -15.18 1.04 -0.61
N THR A 198 -13.99 0.86 -1.20
CA THR A 198 -12.79 0.54 -0.40
C THR A 198 -13.03 -0.71 0.45
N ALA A 199 -13.02 -0.61 1.78
CA ALA A 199 -13.30 -1.72 2.69
C ALA A 199 -14.74 -1.72 3.23
N GLU A 200 -15.50 -0.64 3.02
CA GLU A 200 -16.91 -0.55 3.42
C GLU A 200 -17.80 -1.42 2.53
N THR A 201 -18.88 -1.95 3.09
CA THR A 201 -19.84 -2.79 2.37
C THR A 201 -21.21 -2.15 2.30
N ASP A 202 -22.11 -2.75 1.52
CA ASP A 202 -23.52 -2.36 1.50
C ASP A 202 -24.29 -2.68 2.80
N GLN A 203 -23.65 -3.30 3.79
CA GLN A 203 -24.19 -3.50 5.14
C GLN A 203 -23.73 -2.41 6.12
N THR A 204 -22.68 -1.66 5.79
CA THR A 204 -22.23 -0.51 6.59
C THR A 204 -23.28 0.60 6.48
N SER A 205 -24.00 0.88 7.57
CA SER A 205 -25.05 1.92 7.54
C SER A 205 -24.44 3.32 7.60
N ALA A 206 -25.05 4.30 6.92
CA ALA A 206 -24.64 5.70 7.00
C ALA A 206 -24.69 6.26 8.45
N ILE A 207 -25.54 5.69 9.30
CA ILE A 207 -25.58 6.04 10.73
C ILE A 207 -24.31 5.54 11.44
N ALA A 208 -23.92 4.29 11.20
CA ALA A 208 -22.71 3.72 11.80
C ALA A 208 -21.45 4.45 11.32
N GLU A 209 -21.38 4.79 10.02
CA GLU A 209 -20.32 5.64 9.47
C GLU A 209 -20.27 7.00 10.20
N GLY A 210 -21.43 7.67 10.32
CA GLY A 210 -21.54 8.94 11.04
C GLY A 210 -21.08 8.85 12.49
N ILE A 211 -21.50 7.81 13.23
CA ILE A 211 -21.04 7.57 14.60
C ILE A 211 -19.52 7.39 14.63
N SER A 212 -18.96 6.56 13.74
CA SER A 212 -17.52 6.25 13.73
C SER A 212 -16.63 7.47 13.46
N ARG A 213 -17.13 8.46 12.72
CA ARG A 213 -16.42 9.72 12.44
C ARG A 213 -16.47 10.71 13.60
N ASP A 214 -17.50 10.64 14.43
CA ASP A 214 -17.67 11.48 15.62
C ASP A 214 -17.06 10.77 16.85
N LYS A 215 -15.87 11.22 17.27
CA LYS A 215 -15.15 10.61 18.38
C LYS A 215 -15.89 10.72 19.71
N ASP A 216 -16.60 11.82 19.96
CA ASP A 216 -17.30 12.05 21.23
C ASP A 216 -18.57 11.20 21.31
N LEU A 217 -19.35 11.16 20.22
CA LEU A 217 -20.51 10.29 20.13
C LEU A 217 -20.13 8.81 20.21
N SER A 218 -19.12 8.39 19.44
CA SER A 218 -18.58 7.02 19.51
C SER A 218 -18.20 6.65 20.94
N LYS A 219 -17.43 7.51 21.60
CA LYS A 219 -16.98 7.30 22.98
C LYS A 219 -18.15 7.18 23.96
N THR A 220 -19.13 8.08 23.87
CA THR A 220 -20.31 8.09 24.74
C THR A 220 -21.10 6.79 24.61
N LEU A 221 -21.31 6.30 23.38
CA LEU A 221 -22.02 5.05 23.13
C LEU A 221 -21.24 3.83 23.65
N LEU A 222 -19.93 3.79 23.42
CA LEU A 222 -19.05 2.73 23.92
C LEU A 222 -19.05 2.66 25.45
N GLN A 223 -18.91 3.81 26.10
CA GLN A 223 -18.91 3.92 27.56
C GLN A 223 -20.24 3.47 28.18
N ALA A 224 -21.37 3.83 27.57
CA ALA A 224 -22.71 3.43 28.03
C ALA A 224 -22.92 1.91 28.07
N CYS A 225 -22.13 1.15 27.31
CA CYS A 225 -22.15 -0.32 27.29
C CYS A 225 -20.97 -0.97 28.03
N GLY A 226 -20.17 -0.18 28.76
CA GLY A 226 -19.06 -0.69 29.56
C GLY A 226 -17.79 -0.99 28.78
N VAL A 227 -17.67 -0.53 27.52
CA VAL A 227 -16.38 -0.57 26.81
C VAL A 227 -15.46 0.48 27.43
N PRO A 228 -14.25 0.11 27.90
CA PRO A 228 -13.31 1.06 28.47
C PRO A 228 -12.87 2.09 27.44
N VAL A 229 -13.05 3.37 27.75
CA VAL A 229 -12.59 4.50 26.94
C VAL A 229 -11.78 5.46 27.82
N PRO A 230 -10.79 6.20 27.27
CA PRO A 230 -10.07 7.20 28.04
C PRO A 230 -11.02 8.28 28.57
N GLU A 231 -10.87 8.67 29.83
CA GLU A 231 -11.59 9.81 30.40
C GLU A 231 -11.21 11.10 29.66
N GLY A 232 -12.18 11.96 29.38
CA GLY A 232 -11.92 13.22 28.67
C GLY A 232 -13.18 13.96 28.25
N ARG A 233 -13.03 15.21 27.84
CA ARG A 233 -14.12 16.11 27.42
C ARG A 233 -13.69 17.08 26.32
N ILE A 234 -14.69 17.65 25.64
CA ILE A 234 -14.52 18.79 24.73
C ILE A 234 -14.15 20.04 25.54
N VAL A 235 -13.29 20.87 24.95
CA VAL A 235 -12.78 22.11 25.54
C VAL A 235 -12.84 23.26 24.54
N ASP A 236 -13.12 24.46 25.04
CA ASP A 236 -13.39 25.65 24.19
C ASP A 236 -12.24 26.68 24.19
N SER A 237 -11.19 26.44 24.97
CA SER A 237 -10.03 27.33 25.01
C SER A 237 -8.78 26.63 25.56
N ALA A 238 -7.61 27.22 25.34
CA ALA A 238 -6.36 26.73 25.92
C ALA A 238 -6.38 26.70 27.46
N ALA A 239 -7.09 27.65 28.11
CA ALA A 239 -7.24 27.67 29.55
C ALA A 239 -8.15 26.53 30.03
N ASP A 240 -9.27 26.32 29.35
CA ASP A 240 -10.20 25.22 29.61
C ASP A 240 -9.55 23.84 29.36
N ALA A 241 -8.68 23.74 28.35
CA ALA A 241 -7.87 22.55 28.07
C ALA A 241 -6.95 22.21 29.24
N TRP A 242 -6.35 23.22 29.86
CA TRP A 242 -5.52 23.03 31.04
C TRP A 242 -6.35 22.61 32.26
N GLU A 243 -7.50 23.24 32.51
CA GLU A 243 -8.41 22.84 33.59
C GLU A 243 -8.87 21.39 33.43
N ALA A 244 -9.26 20.99 32.21
CA ALA A 244 -9.58 19.60 31.90
C ALA A 244 -8.41 18.66 32.17
N ALA A 245 -7.18 19.06 31.84
CA ALA A 245 -5.99 18.26 32.09
C ALA A 245 -5.71 18.08 33.59
N GLU A 246 -5.94 19.10 34.41
CA GLU A 246 -5.83 19.02 35.87
C GLU A 246 -6.88 18.09 36.48
N ASP A 247 -8.12 18.16 36.00
CA ASP A 247 -9.23 17.31 36.45
C ASP A 247 -8.99 15.82 36.11
N ILE A 248 -8.53 15.54 34.88
CA ILE A 248 -8.27 14.18 34.41
C ILE A 248 -7.01 13.57 35.06
N GLY A 249 -6.01 14.41 35.33
CA GLY A 249 -4.67 14.02 35.75
C GLY A 249 -3.73 13.75 34.57
N LEU A 250 -2.50 14.27 34.70
CA LEU A 250 -1.44 14.17 33.69
C LEU A 250 -0.78 12.78 33.67
N PRO A 251 -0.26 12.31 32.52
CA PRO A 251 -0.28 12.96 31.20
C PRO A 251 -1.64 12.93 30.48
N VAL A 252 -1.84 13.90 29.58
CA VAL A 252 -3.04 13.98 28.70
C VAL A 252 -2.70 14.01 27.21
N VAL A 253 -3.73 13.83 26.39
CA VAL A 253 -3.72 13.98 24.92
C VAL A 253 -4.64 15.14 24.57
N VAL A 254 -4.22 15.96 23.63
CA VAL A 254 -5.05 17.02 23.02
C VAL A 254 -5.20 16.70 21.54
N LYS A 255 -6.43 16.69 21.02
CA LYS A 255 -6.72 16.34 19.62
C LYS A 255 -8.00 17.00 19.09
N PRO A 256 -8.13 17.20 17.77
CA PRO A 256 -9.41 17.55 17.14
C PRO A 256 -10.41 16.39 17.19
N SER A 257 -11.69 16.72 17.31
CA SER A 257 -12.83 15.81 17.41
C SER A 257 -13.05 14.97 16.14
N ASP A 258 -12.76 15.50 14.95
CA ASP A 258 -13.02 14.85 13.65
C ASP A 258 -11.75 14.55 12.81
N GLY A 259 -10.56 14.72 13.38
CA GLY A 259 -9.30 14.51 12.65
C GLY A 259 -8.95 13.04 12.34
N ASN A 260 -8.43 12.80 11.14
CA ASN A 260 -7.86 11.52 10.67
C ASN A 260 -6.32 11.60 10.55
N HIS A 261 -5.65 10.44 10.53
CA HIS A 261 -4.18 10.30 10.32
C HIS A 261 -3.29 11.05 11.34
N GLY A 262 -3.78 11.27 12.57
CA GLY A 262 -2.99 11.92 13.61
C GLY A 262 -2.74 13.42 13.43
N ARG A 263 -3.40 14.07 12.47
CA ARG A 263 -3.32 15.53 12.28
C ARG A 263 -3.89 16.26 13.50
N GLY A 264 -3.17 17.27 13.98
CA GLY A 264 -3.53 18.02 15.19
C GLY A 264 -3.49 17.21 16.49
N VAL A 265 -2.94 15.98 16.50
CA VAL A 265 -2.89 15.15 17.71
C VAL A 265 -1.57 15.35 18.45
N SER A 266 -1.67 15.75 19.72
CA SER A 266 -0.53 15.93 20.62
C SER A 266 -0.65 15.00 21.82
N THR A 267 0.36 14.14 22.05
CA THR A 267 0.29 13.06 23.03
C THR A 267 1.26 13.20 24.20
N GLU A 268 0.90 12.59 25.34
CA GLU A 268 1.70 12.55 26.58
C GLU A 268 2.08 13.95 27.09
N LEU A 269 1.15 14.90 27.09
CA LEU A 269 1.39 16.27 27.54
C LEU A 269 1.44 16.30 29.08
N MET A 270 2.48 16.92 29.62
CA MET A 270 2.84 16.89 31.04
C MET A 270 2.82 18.27 31.69
N THR A 271 2.78 19.34 30.90
CA THR A 271 2.84 20.71 31.42
C THR A 271 1.77 21.59 30.81
N ARG A 272 1.42 22.66 31.53
CA ARG A 272 0.50 23.68 31.04
C ARG A 272 0.91 24.28 29.70
N ALA A 273 2.20 24.60 29.55
CA ALA A 273 2.72 25.17 28.32
C ALA A 273 2.56 24.22 27.13
N GLU A 274 2.78 22.92 27.33
CA GLU A 274 2.56 21.89 26.31
C GLU A 274 1.07 21.76 25.94
N VAL A 275 0.17 21.73 26.94
CA VAL A 275 -1.29 21.63 26.71
C VAL A 275 -1.84 22.85 25.98
N GLU A 276 -1.46 24.06 26.40
CA GLU A 276 -1.91 25.30 25.76
C GLU A 276 -1.37 25.45 24.32
N ALA A 277 -0.15 24.97 24.06
CA ALA A 277 0.41 24.94 22.71
C ALA A 277 -0.29 23.90 21.82
N ALA A 278 -0.54 22.70 22.37
CA ALA A 278 -1.25 21.63 21.67
C ALA A 278 -2.70 22.01 21.33
N TYR A 279 -3.38 22.75 22.21
CA TYR A 279 -4.73 23.25 21.94
C TYR A 279 -4.74 24.11 20.66
N LYS A 280 -3.80 25.05 20.53
CA LYS A 280 -3.75 25.93 19.35
C LYS A 280 -3.55 25.14 18.06
N LEU A 281 -2.67 24.14 18.09
CA LEU A 281 -2.43 23.26 16.94
C LEU A 281 -3.68 22.46 16.57
N ALA A 282 -4.43 21.97 17.55
CA ALA A 282 -5.67 21.23 17.30
C ALA A 282 -6.81 22.15 16.80
N ASP A 283 -6.92 23.36 17.34
CA ASP A 283 -7.93 24.37 16.99
C ASP A 283 -7.76 24.87 15.54
N GLU A 284 -6.52 24.92 15.04
CA GLU A 284 -6.20 25.25 13.64
C GLU A 284 -6.82 24.28 12.61
N GLU A 285 -7.14 23.03 13.02
CA GLU A 285 -7.82 22.06 12.16
C GLU A 285 -9.32 22.39 11.96
N GLY A 286 -9.89 23.30 12.75
CA GLY A 286 -11.22 23.86 12.55
C GLY A 286 -12.39 23.07 13.14
N SER A 287 -12.12 22.06 13.96
CA SER A 287 -13.13 21.29 14.70
C SER A 287 -12.95 21.42 16.21
N GLU A 288 -13.95 20.94 16.98
CA GLU A 288 -13.91 20.98 18.44
C GLU A 288 -12.68 20.22 18.97
N VAL A 289 -12.06 20.72 20.04
CA VAL A 289 -10.85 20.14 20.63
C VAL A 289 -11.22 19.29 21.85
N ILE A 290 -10.62 18.10 21.96
CA ILE A 290 -10.83 17.16 23.05
C ILE A 290 -9.55 17.01 23.87
N VAL A 291 -9.67 17.05 25.21
CA VAL A 291 -8.62 16.64 26.14
C VAL A 291 -8.97 15.28 26.74
N GLU A 292 -8.05 14.32 26.65
CA GLU A 292 -8.24 12.96 27.18
C GLU A 292 -7.05 12.46 27.98
N ARG A 293 -7.28 11.51 28.88
CA ARG A 293 -6.21 10.80 29.60
C ARG A 293 -5.29 10.10 28.61
N PHE A 294 -3.99 10.29 28.76
CA PHE A 294 -3.01 9.49 28.02
C PHE A 294 -2.91 8.09 28.63
N VAL A 295 -3.16 7.07 27.82
CA VAL A 295 -3.03 5.67 28.22
C VAL A 295 -1.68 5.14 27.74
N ARG A 296 -0.84 4.69 28.67
CA ARG A 296 0.46 4.10 28.36
C ARG A 296 0.29 2.65 27.90
N GLY A 297 0.93 2.31 26.79
CA GLY A 297 0.97 0.93 26.27
C GLY A 297 1.33 0.90 24.79
N ASP A 298 1.39 -0.32 24.25
CA ASP A 298 1.55 -0.56 22.81
C ASP A 298 0.20 -0.41 22.11
N GLU A 299 0.16 0.37 21.03
CA GLU A 299 -1.03 0.48 20.18
C GLU A 299 -1.27 -0.82 19.42
N HIS A 300 -2.53 -1.23 19.33
CA HIS A 300 -2.96 -2.38 18.55
C HIS A 300 -4.10 -1.98 17.62
N ARG A 301 -4.06 -2.44 16.36
CA ARG A 301 -5.16 -2.35 15.41
C ARG A 301 -5.84 -3.71 15.31
N LEU A 302 -7.13 -3.75 15.62
CA LEU A 302 -7.93 -4.97 15.62
C LEU A 302 -9.00 -4.85 14.53
N LEU A 303 -9.06 -5.83 13.63
CA LEU A 303 -10.01 -5.89 12.51
C LEU A 303 -11.16 -6.82 12.88
N VAL A 304 -12.40 -6.33 12.85
CA VAL A 304 -13.59 -7.10 13.21
C VAL A 304 -14.46 -7.29 11.99
N ILE A 305 -14.57 -8.51 11.47
CA ILE A 305 -15.40 -8.80 10.29
C ILE A 305 -16.62 -9.62 10.72
N GLY A 306 -17.82 -9.15 10.39
CA GLY A 306 -19.07 -9.86 10.71
C GLY A 306 -19.27 -10.06 12.21
N GLY A 307 -18.81 -9.10 13.02
CA GLY A 307 -18.88 -9.14 14.48
C GLY A 307 -17.90 -10.11 15.14
N ARG A 308 -16.85 -10.54 14.43
CA ARG A 308 -15.78 -11.40 14.96
C ARG A 308 -14.41 -10.77 14.73
N LEU A 309 -13.53 -10.83 15.73
CA LEU A 309 -12.14 -10.44 15.55
C LEU A 309 -11.48 -11.36 14.51
N ALA A 310 -11.08 -10.77 13.38
CA ALA A 310 -10.49 -11.49 12.25
C ALA A 310 -8.97 -11.39 12.22
N ALA A 311 -8.41 -10.25 12.64
CA ALA A 311 -6.98 -10.03 12.70
C ALA A 311 -6.62 -8.99 13.77
N ALA A 312 -5.40 -9.04 14.28
CA ALA A 312 -4.84 -7.99 15.12
C ALA A 312 -3.39 -7.74 14.74
N ALA A 313 -3.02 -6.46 14.65
CA ALA A 313 -1.66 -6.03 14.43
C ALA A 313 -1.21 -5.09 15.53
N ARG A 314 0.03 -5.24 15.98
CA ARG A 314 0.64 -4.38 17.00
C ARG A 314 1.55 -3.35 16.33
N GLY A 315 1.46 -2.10 16.77
CA GLY A 315 2.45 -1.07 16.48
C GLY A 315 3.65 -1.19 17.41
N GLU A 316 4.84 -0.86 16.94
CA GLU A 316 6.03 -0.84 17.78
C GLU A 316 6.59 0.57 17.89
N SER A 317 7.06 0.90 19.09
CA SER A 317 7.92 2.05 19.28
C SER A 317 9.27 1.79 18.59
N VAL A 318 9.72 2.74 17.81
CA VAL A 318 11.02 2.69 17.13
C VAL A 318 12.02 3.48 17.96
N SER A 319 13.04 2.79 18.44
CA SER A 319 14.16 3.38 19.18
C SER A 319 15.48 2.97 18.56
N LEU A 320 16.50 3.82 18.71
CA LEU A 320 17.88 3.49 18.35
C LEU A 320 18.75 3.35 19.61
N LEU A 321 19.85 2.62 19.49
CA LEU A 321 20.86 2.50 20.54
C LEU A 321 22.09 3.31 20.14
N ALA A 322 22.42 4.33 20.91
CA ALA A 322 23.57 5.19 20.62
C ALA A 322 24.90 4.45 20.86
N ASP A 323 25.85 4.69 19.96
CA ASP A 323 27.22 4.16 20.03
C ASP A 323 28.24 5.15 20.62
N GLY A 324 27.82 6.40 20.86
CA GLY A 324 28.67 7.48 21.38
C GLY A 324 29.49 8.21 20.31
N SER A 325 29.33 7.88 19.02
CA SER A 325 30.11 8.45 17.92
C SER A 325 29.28 9.01 16.78
N LEU A 326 28.13 8.40 16.48
CA LEU A 326 27.27 8.78 15.37
C LEU A 326 26.13 9.69 15.83
N THR A 327 25.69 10.57 14.91
CA THR A 327 24.51 11.40 15.17
C THR A 327 23.24 10.57 15.12
N ILE A 328 22.16 11.05 15.76
CA ILE A 328 20.83 10.42 15.69
C ILE A 328 20.42 10.17 14.23
N ARG A 329 20.64 11.15 13.34
CA ARG A 329 20.40 11.02 11.90
C ARG A 329 21.12 9.82 11.28
N GLN A 330 22.41 9.67 11.55
CA GLN A 330 23.21 8.55 11.03
C GLN A 330 22.76 7.21 11.62
N LEU A 331 22.40 7.19 12.90
CA LEU A 331 21.90 6.02 13.58
C LEU A 331 20.51 5.58 13.07
N ILE A 332 19.64 6.53 12.67
CA ILE A 332 18.37 6.22 11.99
C ILE A 332 18.63 5.48 10.68
N GLU A 333 19.52 5.99 9.83
CA GLU A 333 19.85 5.34 8.56
C GLU A 333 20.46 3.95 8.78
N GLN A 334 21.36 3.82 9.76
CA GLN A 334 22.09 2.58 9.99
C GLN A 334 21.26 1.49 10.72
N GLN A 335 20.45 1.86 11.70
CA GLN A 335 19.75 0.90 12.57
C GLN A 335 18.27 0.73 12.25
N ILE A 336 17.62 1.76 11.69
CA ILE A 336 16.18 1.76 11.44
C ILE A 336 15.90 1.56 9.97
N ASN A 337 16.37 2.47 9.10
CA ASN A 337 16.09 2.41 7.66
C ASN A 337 16.85 1.30 6.93
N SER A 338 17.75 0.59 7.61
CA SER A 338 18.39 -0.62 7.09
C SER A 338 17.50 -1.87 7.14
N ASP A 339 16.34 -1.82 7.81
CA ASP A 339 15.34 -2.88 7.75
C ASP A 339 14.79 -3.01 6.32
N PRO A 340 14.90 -4.19 5.66
CA PRO A 340 14.44 -4.38 4.28
C PRO A 340 12.92 -4.21 4.11
N ARG A 341 12.16 -4.14 5.21
CA ARG A 341 10.72 -3.86 5.21
C ARG A 341 10.41 -2.37 5.18
N ARG A 342 11.40 -1.49 5.32
CA ARG A 342 11.23 -0.03 5.25
C ARG A 342 11.54 0.51 3.87
N GLY A 343 10.71 1.43 3.41
CA GLY A 343 10.93 2.16 2.16
C GLY A 343 9.97 3.30 1.97
N GLU A 344 10.02 3.93 0.80
CA GLU A 344 9.17 5.08 0.46
C GLU A 344 7.92 4.71 -0.35
N ALA A 345 7.94 3.52 -0.96
CA ALA A 345 6.83 3.04 -1.78
C ALA A 345 5.78 2.34 -0.92
N GLU A 346 4.51 2.37 -1.33
CA GLU A 346 3.38 1.76 -0.60
C GLU A 346 3.50 0.23 -0.41
N GLU A 347 4.40 -0.42 -1.15
CA GLU A 347 4.69 -1.85 -1.03
C GLU A 347 5.47 -2.21 0.25
N PHE A 348 6.18 -1.24 0.83
CA PHE A 348 6.90 -1.45 2.08
C PHE A 348 5.92 -1.36 3.25
N PRO A 349 5.83 -2.38 4.12
CA PRO A 349 4.90 -2.35 5.25
C PRO A 349 5.29 -1.31 6.31
N LEU A 350 6.50 -0.77 6.26
CA LEU A 350 7.01 0.25 7.16
C LEU A 350 7.55 1.44 6.34
N ASP A 351 7.30 2.66 6.79
CA ASP A 351 7.85 3.84 6.13
C ASP A 351 9.32 4.06 6.51
N ALA A 352 10.13 4.54 5.58
CA ALA A 352 11.45 5.08 5.89
C ALA A 352 11.32 6.33 6.77
N ILE A 353 12.10 6.41 7.84
CA ILE A 353 12.08 7.57 8.73
C ILE A 353 13.09 8.61 8.22
N ARG A 354 12.58 9.65 7.57
CA ARG A 354 13.36 10.85 7.24
C ARG A 354 13.18 11.89 8.33
N ILE A 355 14.19 12.01 9.21
CA ILE A 355 14.08 12.89 10.38
C ILE A 355 13.86 14.36 10.03
N ASP A 356 14.30 14.84 8.86
CA ASP A 356 14.11 16.24 8.44
C ASP A 356 12.66 16.57 8.06
N ASP A 357 11.97 15.60 7.47
CA ASP A 357 10.59 15.77 6.97
C ASP A 357 9.55 15.18 7.94
N ASN A 358 10.00 14.64 9.08
CA ASN A 358 9.15 13.97 10.07
C ASN A 358 9.06 14.79 11.36
N ALA A 359 8.10 15.70 11.40
CA ALA A 359 7.85 16.58 12.56
C ALA A 359 7.60 15.80 13.86
N SER A 360 6.90 14.66 13.79
CA SER A 360 6.63 13.81 14.95
C SER A 360 7.91 13.22 15.53
N ALA A 361 8.82 12.73 14.68
CA ALA A 361 10.10 12.18 15.12
C ALA A 361 11.03 13.28 15.67
N GLN A 362 11.04 14.47 15.07
CA GLN A 362 11.77 15.63 15.59
C GLN A 362 11.26 16.04 16.98
N PHE A 363 9.95 16.08 17.14
CA PHE A 363 9.32 16.36 18.42
C PHE A 363 9.74 15.33 19.47
N GLU A 364 9.68 14.03 19.16
CA GLU A 364 10.07 12.97 20.10
C GLU A 364 11.51 13.05 20.57
N ILE A 365 12.48 13.29 19.67
CA ILE A 365 13.88 13.43 20.08
C ILE A 365 14.10 14.72 20.89
N SER A 366 13.39 15.81 20.55
CA SER A 366 13.51 17.08 21.28
C SER A 366 13.03 16.98 22.72
N ARG A 367 11.98 16.19 22.98
CA ARG A 367 11.47 15.92 24.33
C ARG A 367 12.48 15.18 25.21
N GLN A 368 13.38 14.43 24.59
CA GLN A 368 14.48 13.74 25.26
C GLN A 368 15.75 14.62 25.36
N GLY A 369 15.68 15.88 24.92
CA GLY A 369 16.80 16.82 24.97
C GLY A 369 17.78 16.68 23.80
N TYR A 370 17.37 16.02 22.71
CA TYR A 370 18.23 15.79 21.55
C TYR A 370 17.74 16.52 20.29
N SER A 371 18.66 16.72 19.36
CA SER A 371 18.41 17.14 17.97
C SER A 371 18.89 16.05 17.01
N ALA A 372 18.52 16.13 15.72
CA ALA A 372 18.95 15.16 14.71
C ALA A 372 20.49 15.01 14.62
N ASP A 373 21.22 16.09 14.92
CA ASP A 373 22.68 16.14 14.87
C ASP A 373 23.35 15.88 16.23
N SER A 374 22.56 15.57 17.27
CA SER A 374 23.10 15.17 18.57
C SER A 374 23.78 13.81 18.49
N ILE A 375 24.87 13.64 19.24
CA ILE A 375 25.58 12.37 19.45
C ILE A 375 25.30 11.92 20.89
N PRO A 376 24.32 11.02 21.12
CA PRO A 376 24.01 10.56 22.46
C PRO A 376 25.12 9.65 23.00
N ALA A 377 25.27 9.60 24.33
CA ALA A 377 26.30 8.77 24.95
C ALA A 377 26.08 7.27 24.63
N ALA A 378 27.16 6.51 24.51
CA ALA A 378 27.12 5.08 24.22
C ALA A 378 26.21 4.32 25.21
N GLY A 379 25.32 3.47 24.68
CA GLY A 379 24.34 2.72 25.46
C GLY A 379 23.04 3.47 25.78
N THR A 380 22.92 4.74 25.38
CA THR A 380 21.65 5.49 25.50
C THR A 380 20.66 4.98 24.46
N SER A 381 19.47 4.56 24.89
CA SER A 381 18.36 4.30 23.98
C SER A 381 17.61 5.61 23.73
N VAL A 382 17.48 6.00 22.46
CA VAL A 382 16.73 7.20 22.06
C VAL A 382 15.49 6.77 21.29
N LEU A 383 14.33 7.19 21.78
CA LEU A 383 13.05 6.93 21.14
C LEU A 383 12.85 7.87 19.94
N ILE A 384 12.60 7.32 18.76
CA ILE A 384 12.43 8.07 17.52
C ILE A 384 10.96 8.21 17.16
N GLN A 385 10.18 7.14 17.36
CA GLN A 385 8.76 7.12 17.05
C GLN A 385 8.03 6.26 18.07
N ARG A 386 6.97 6.77 18.69
CA ARG A 386 6.19 6.03 19.69
C ARG A 386 5.23 5.04 19.07
N THR A 387 4.56 5.45 18.02
CA THR A 387 3.56 4.68 17.30
C THR A 387 4.09 4.39 15.90
N GLY A 388 4.63 3.18 15.71
CA GLY A 388 5.02 2.69 14.39
C GLY A 388 3.83 2.18 13.59
N ASN A 389 4.05 1.91 12.29
CA ASN A 389 3.06 1.24 11.45
C ASN A 389 2.71 -0.11 12.08
N VAL A 390 1.41 -0.37 12.26
CA VAL A 390 0.84 -1.59 12.85
C VAL A 390 1.07 -2.81 11.95
N ALA A 391 2.32 -3.24 11.83
CA ALA A 391 2.78 -4.21 10.84
C ALA A 391 3.03 -5.62 11.40
N PHE A 392 2.92 -5.81 12.72
CA PHE A 392 3.22 -7.09 13.36
C PHE A 392 1.93 -7.85 13.70
N ASP A 393 1.68 -8.96 13.01
CA ASP A 393 0.55 -9.83 13.32
C ASP A 393 0.67 -10.44 14.72
N VAL A 394 -0.33 -10.17 15.55
CA VAL A 394 -0.47 -10.69 16.91
C VAL A 394 -1.85 -11.31 17.14
N THR A 395 -2.55 -11.69 16.08
CA THR A 395 -3.93 -12.22 16.11
C THR A 395 -4.09 -13.35 17.13
N GLU A 396 -3.22 -14.35 17.08
CA GLU A 396 -3.26 -15.52 17.98
C GLU A 396 -2.85 -15.20 19.44
N ARG A 397 -2.33 -13.99 19.69
CA ARG A 397 -1.89 -13.54 21.01
C ARG A 397 -2.93 -12.65 21.70
N VAL A 398 -4.02 -12.28 21.02
CA VAL A 398 -5.06 -11.43 21.60
C VAL A 398 -5.79 -12.20 22.70
N HIS A 399 -5.86 -11.59 23.88
CA HIS A 399 -6.61 -12.18 24.99
C HIS A 399 -8.11 -12.26 24.66
N PRO A 400 -8.82 -13.36 24.97
CA PRO A 400 -10.23 -13.52 24.62
C PRO A 400 -11.15 -12.40 25.14
N GLU A 401 -10.86 -11.83 26.32
CA GLU A 401 -11.64 -10.71 26.86
C GLU A 401 -11.44 -9.42 26.05
N VAL A 402 -10.24 -9.18 25.53
CA VAL A 402 -9.98 -8.04 24.63
C VAL A 402 -10.72 -8.24 23.32
N ALA A 403 -10.65 -9.44 22.74
CA ALA A 403 -11.40 -9.77 21.53
C ALA A 403 -12.91 -9.54 21.73
N ALA A 404 -13.48 -10.03 22.83
CA ALA A 404 -14.91 -9.84 23.15
C ALA A 404 -15.28 -8.36 23.33
N THR A 405 -14.39 -7.55 23.93
CA THR A 405 -14.58 -6.10 24.12
C THR A 405 -14.59 -5.36 22.79
N VAL A 406 -13.66 -5.68 21.88
CA VAL A 406 -13.58 -5.05 20.55
C VAL A 406 -14.74 -5.50 19.65
N GLU A 407 -15.14 -6.77 19.71
CA GLU A 407 -16.34 -7.26 19.03
C GLU A 407 -17.61 -6.55 19.54
N LEU A 408 -17.70 -6.27 20.85
CA LEU A 408 -18.78 -5.49 21.43
C LEU A 408 -18.74 -4.03 20.93
N ALA A 409 -17.56 -3.41 20.90
CA ALA A 409 -17.38 -2.05 20.43
C ALA A 409 -17.88 -1.87 18.99
N ALA A 410 -17.47 -2.75 18.07
CA ALA A 410 -17.93 -2.74 16.68
C ALA A 410 -19.47 -2.87 16.57
N ARG A 411 -20.08 -3.75 17.37
CA ARG A 411 -21.54 -3.92 17.41
C ARG A 411 -22.29 -2.69 17.92
N ILE A 412 -21.75 -1.97 18.90
CA ILE A 412 -22.37 -0.75 19.46
C ILE A 412 -22.38 0.36 18.43
N VAL A 413 -21.27 0.56 17.70
CA VAL A 413 -21.18 1.53 16.61
C VAL A 413 -22.04 1.10 15.42
N GLY A 414 -22.22 -0.21 15.22
CA GLY A 414 -23.01 -0.78 14.14
C GLY A 414 -22.20 -1.03 12.86
N LEU A 415 -20.88 -1.23 12.99
CA LEU A 415 -19.98 -1.55 11.89
C LEU A 415 -19.93 -3.06 11.64
N ASP A 416 -19.93 -3.44 10.37
CA ASP A 416 -19.83 -4.83 9.91
C ASP A 416 -18.37 -5.26 9.63
N ILE A 417 -17.46 -4.31 9.42
CA ILE A 417 -16.01 -4.49 9.16
C ILE A 417 -15.17 -3.53 10.00
#